data_AF-A0A914E253-F1
#
_entry.id   AF-A0A914E253-F1
#
_cell.length_a   1.000
_cell.length_b   1.000
_cell.length_c   1.000
_cell.angle_alpha   90.00
_cell.angle_beta   90.00
_cell.angle_gamma   90.00
#
_symmetry.space_group_name_H-M   'P 1'
#
loop_
_entity.id
_entity.type
_entity.pdbx_description
1 polymer ?
#
loop_
_entity_poly.entity_id
_entity_poly.type
_entity_poly.pdbx_seq_one_letter_code
_entity_poly.pdbx_strand_id
1 'polypeptide(L)'
;MTCCLVSDRQYGCCPLENAVCCQDHLHCCPQGNTCDTAQGRCRSDNTGENSRWYRKRPAVQVQHAEEESNEGVESETVVIKKTRQHKPRLPWVNNRKKPQQVQEITCADQRSKCPDHTTCCEMDKGVYGCCPVEDAVCCEDHLHCCPHGTTCDTAEGKCTNSQNGVETPWYKKFPSTQVHRKSAIELKEALIECENGDKCKSAGTW
;
A
#
# COMPACT_ATOMS: atom_id res chain seq x y z
N MET A 1 -1.77 4.27 14.00
CA MET A 1 -0.50 3.62 14.39
C MET A 1 -0.13 4.09 15.79
N THR A 2 0.49 3.24 16.61
CA THR A 2 0.86 3.55 18.00
C THR A 2 2.28 3.06 18.29
N CYS A 3 3.09 3.87 18.97
CA CYS A 3 4.40 3.46 19.47
C CYS A 3 4.22 2.56 20.69
N CYS A 4 4.75 1.35 20.63
CA CYS A 4 4.60 0.33 21.65
C CYS A 4 5.99 -0.17 22.07
N LEU A 5 6.30 -0.16 23.37
CA LEU A 5 7.60 -0.63 23.85
C LEU A 5 7.83 -2.11 23.52
N VAL A 6 9.05 -2.42 23.09
CA VAL A 6 9.56 -3.77 22.80
C VAL A 6 10.63 -4.16 23.82
N SER A 7 11.39 -3.20 24.35
CA SER A 7 12.37 -3.37 25.44
C SER A 7 12.59 -2.03 26.16
N ASP A 8 13.52 -1.95 27.12
CA ASP A 8 13.78 -0.78 27.97
C ASP A 8 14.04 0.55 27.24
N ARG A 9 14.42 0.52 25.96
CA ARG A 9 14.62 1.73 25.11
C ARG A 9 14.31 1.51 23.63
N GLN A 10 13.49 0.52 23.29
CA GLN A 10 13.20 0.19 21.89
C GLN A 10 11.70 0.17 21.64
N TYR A 11 11.28 0.86 20.58
CA TYR A 11 9.88 0.91 20.18
C TYR A 11 9.58 0.01 18.98
N GLY A 12 8.32 -0.45 18.95
CA GLY A 12 7.71 -1.13 17.84
C GLY A 12 6.41 -0.43 17.45
N CYS A 13 6.12 -0.41 16.15
CA CYS A 13 4.97 0.24 15.57
C CYS A 13 3.79 -0.72 15.49
N CYS A 14 2.74 -0.36 16.22
CA CYS A 14 1.45 -1.02 16.21
C CYS A 14 0.61 -0.45 15.06
N PRO A 15 0.07 -1.29 14.14
CA PRO A 15 -0.63 -0.80 12.94
C PRO A 15 -1.96 -0.11 13.25
N LEU A 16 -2.48 -0.26 14.46
CA LEU A 16 -3.74 0.31 14.91
C LEU A 16 -3.53 1.72 15.49
N GLU A 17 -4.57 2.55 15.46
CA GLU A 17 -4.62 3.80 16.23
C GLU A 17 -5.00 3.50 17.68
N ASN A 18 -4.39 4.23 18.62
CA ASN A 18 -4.59 4.08 20.06
C ASN A 18 -4.50 2.62 20.55
N ALA A 19 -3.54 1.86 20.01
CA ALA A 19 -3.39 0.45 20.30
C ALA A 19 -3.01 0.19 21.77
N VAL A 20 -3.58 -0.85 22.36
CA VAL A 20 -3.15 -1.38 23.66
C VAL A 20 -1.87 -2.20 23.46
N CYS A 21 -0.79 -1.80 24.11
CA CYS A 21 0.51 -2.47 24.02
C CYS A 21 0.50 -3.76 24.85
N CYS A 22 0.74 -4.92 24.23
CA CYS A 22 0.87 -6.15 25.00
C CYS A 22 2.26 -6.26 25.64
N GLN A 23 2.28 -6.86 26.83
CA GLN A 23 3.48 -7.09 27.65
C GLN A 23 4.40 -8.16 27.08
N ASP A 24 3.94 -8.92 26.09
CA ASP A 24 4.75 -9.90 25.39
C ASP A 24 5.82 -9.26 24.48
N HIS A 25 5.89 -7.92 24.44
CA HIS A 25 6.80 -7.11 23.64
C HIS A 25 6.68 -7.27 22.12
N LEU A 26 5.79 -8.14 21.63
CA LEU A 26 5.65 -8.46 20.21
C LEU A 26 4.31 -8.04 19.63
N HIS A 27 3.25 -7.93 20.45
CA HIS A 27 1.90 -7.73 19.93
C HIS A 27 1.17 -6.53 20.55
N CYS A 28 0.09 -6.15 19.92
CA CYS A 28 -0.81 -5.10 20.36
C CYS A 28 -2.26 -5.40 20.01
N CYS A 29 -3.17 -4.80 20.77
CA CYS A 29 -4.60 -4.95 20.63
C CYS A 29 -5.29 -3.65 20.20
N PRO A 30 -6.49 -3.74 19.61
CA PRO A 30 -7.34 -2.58 19.41
C PRO A 30 -7.65 -1.85 20.71
N GLN A 31 -7.98 -0.56 20.59
CA GLN A 31 -8.47 0.23 21.72
C GLN A 31 -9.72 -0.43 22.34
N GLY A 32 -9.77 -0.52 23.67
CA GLY A 32 -10.88 -1.16 24.40
C GLY A 32 -10.80 -2.69 24.45
N ASN A 33 -9.64 -3.27 24.11
CA ASN A 33 -9.36 -4.68 24.27
C ASN A 33 -8.13 -4.91 25.15
N THR A 34 -8.23 -5.89 26.04
CA THR A 34 -7.13 -6.39 26.86
C THR A 34 -6.35 -7.50 26.15
N CYS A 35 -5.03 -7.53 26.32
CA CYS A 35 -4.19 -8.60 25.78
C CYS A 35 -4.32 -9.90 26.61
N ASP A 36 -4.77 -10.98 25.98
CA ASP A 36 -4.71 -12.34 26.51
C ASP A 36 -3.49 -13.05 25.90
N THR A 37 -2.33 -12.88 26.55
CA THR A 37 -1.04 -13.39 26.07
C THR A 37 -0.94 -14.91 26.18
N ALA A 38 -1.70 -15.54 27.08
CA ALA A 38 -1.74 -17.00 27.23
C ALA A 38 -2.40 -17.66 26.01
N GLN A 39 -3.45 -17.05 25.48
CA GLN A 39 -4.18 -17.56 24.32
C GLN A 39 -3.77 -16.90 23.00
N GLY A 40 -2.95 -15.85 23.05
CA GLY A 40 -2.48 -15.12 21.89
C GLY A 40 -3.59 -14.36 21.16
N ARG A 41 -4.42 -13.63 21.91
CA ARG A 41 -5.59 -12.92 21.38
C ARG A 41 -5.90 -11.64 22.15
N CYS A 42 -6.79 -10.82 21.61
CA CYS A 42 -7.31 -9.63 22.28
C CYS A 42 -8.71 -9.93 22.79
N ARG A 43 -9.00 -9.64 24.06
CA ARG A 43 -10.33 -9.79 24.64
C ARG A 43 -10.98 -8.42 24.76
N SER A 44 -12.19 -8.26 24.24
CA SER A 44 -12.94 -7.00 24.38
C SER A 44 -13.35 -6.79 25.83
N ASP A 45 -13.13 -5.58 26.34
CA ASP A 45 -13.49 -5.21 27.70
C ASP A 45 -15.02 -5.03 27.85
N ASN A 46 -15.71 -4.71 26.76
CA ASN A 46 -17.16 -4.45 26.74
C ASN A 46 -18.00 -5.71 26.50
N THR A 47 -17.63 -6.54 25.51
CA THR A 47 -18.43 -7.70 25.10
C THR A 47 -17.86 -9.03 25.59
N GLY A 48 -16.60 -9.05 26.03
CA GLY A 48 -15.89 -10.29 26.36
C GLY A 48 -15.53 -11.14 25.13
N GLU A 49 -15.79 -10.65 23.92
CA GLU A 49 -15.48 -11.34 22.67
C GLU A 49 -13.99 -11.30 22.36
N ASN A 50 -13.55 -12.28 21.56
CA ASN A 50 -12.15 -12.40 21.18
C ASN A 50 -11.93 -11.82 19.79
N SER A 51 -10.90 -11.01 19.66
CA SER A 51 -10.43 -10.45 18.40
C SER A 51 -8.95 -10.77 18.22
N ARG A 52 -8.48 -10.54 16.99
CA ARG A 52 -7.10 -10.79 16.61
C ARG A 52 -6.17 -9.72 17.19
N TRP A 53 -5.04 -10.15 17.76
CA TRP A 53 -3.90 -9.27 18.06
C TRP A 53 -3.03 -9.03 16.83
N TYR A 54 -2.30 -7.91 16.84
CA TYR A 54 -1.50 -7.46 15.72
C TYR A 54 -0.03 -7.45 16.13
N ARG A 55 0.85 -7.89 15.23
CA ARG A 55 2.28 -7.90 15.49
C ARG A 55 2.86 -6.50 15.34
N LYS A 56 3.64 -6.07 16.32
CA LYS A 56 4.47 -4.86 16.25
C LYS A 56 5.48 -5.02 15.12
N ARG A 57 5.69 -3.95 14.36
CA ARG A 57 6.83 -3.83 13.42
C ARG A 57 7.97 -3.11 14.12
N PRO A 58 9.24 -3.39 13.85
CA PRO A 58 10.32 -2.61 14.44
C PRO A 58 10.18 -1.14 14.04
N ALA A 59 10.35 -0.22 14.98
CA ALA A 59 10.45 1.21 14.66
C ALA A 59 11.76 1.50 13.93
N VAL A 60 11.78 2.57 13.15
CA VAL A 60 13.01 3.02 12.48
C VAL A 60 13.88 3.72 13.52
N GLN A 61 15.05 3.13 13.79
CA GLN A 61 16.03 3.69 14.72
C GLN A 61 16.69 4.92 14.11
N VAL A 62 16.61 6.05 14.81
CA VAL A 62 17.43 7.22 14.50
C VAL A 62 18.74 7.03 15.26
N GLN A 63 19.86 6.95 14.55
CA GLN A 63 21.17 6.82 15.18
C GLN A 63 21.49 8.10 15.96
N HIS A 64 21.23 8.10 17.27
CA HIS A 64 21.88 9.03 18.17
C HIS A 64 23.31 8.52 18.37
N ALA A 65 24.27 9.20 17.74
CA ALA A 65 25.68 8.99 18.03
C ALA A 65 25.93 9.46 19.47
N GLU A 66 25.99 8.51 20.40
CA GLU A 66 26.57 8.74 21.71
C GLU A 66 28.10 8.65 21.55
N GLU A 67 28.79 9.79 21.67
CA GLU A 67 30.23 9.82 21.96
C GLU A 67 30.43 9.20 23.35
N GLU A 68 30.79 7.92 23.41
CA GLU A 68 31.38 7.35 24.62
C GLU A 68 32.89 7.23 24.43
N SER A 69 33.59 8.08 25.18
CA SER A 69 35.03 8.07 25.38
C SER A 69 35.50 6.71 25.86
N ASN A 70 36.53 6.23 25.18
CA ASN A 70 37.17 4.94 25.33
C ASN A 70 38.06 4.93 26.61
N GLU A 71 37.74 4.10 27.60
CA GLU A 71 38.70 3.64 28.61
C GLU A 71 38.39 2.17 28.93
N GLY A 72 39.30 1.28 28.51
CA GLY A 72 39.13 -0.17 28.62
C GLY A 72 39.58 -0.73 29.97
N VAL A 73 39.03 -1.87 30.36
CA VAL A 73 39.73 -2.91 31.15
C VAL A 73 39.25 -4.29 30.69
N GLU A 74 40.23 -5.15 30.43
CA GLU A 74 40.17 -6.55 30.05
C GLU A 74 39.60 -7.44 31.18
N SER A 75 38.73 -8.41 30.85
CA SER A 75 38.63 -9.69 31.58
C SER A 75 37.80 -10.72 30.81
N GLU A 76 38.36 -11.92 30.75
CA GLU A 76 37.94 -13.09 29.97
C GLU A 76 36.51 -13.55 30.28
N THR A 77 35.72 -13.81 29.23
CA THR A 77 34.54 -14.69 29.31
C THR A 77 34.48 -15.63 28.11
N VAL A 78 34.17 -16.89 28.41
CA VAL A 78 34.26 -18.09 27.56
C VAL A 78 33.56 -17.91 26.21
N VAL A 79 34.31 -18.07 25.12
CA VAL A 79 33.77 -18.08 23.75
C VAL A 79 32.99 -19.39 23.52
N ILE A 80 31.67 -19.38 23.72
CA ILE A 80 30.80 -20.44 23.21
C ILE A 80 30.72 -20.28 21.68
N LYS A 81 31.57 -21.02 20.96
CA LYS A 81 31.53 -21.11 19.50
C LYS A 81 30.22 -21.79 19.06
N LYS A 82 29.18 -21.02 18.73
CA LYS A 82 28.01 -21.54 18.02
C LYS A 82 28.42 -21.96 16.61
N THR A 83 28.62 -23.25 16.40
CA THR A 83 28.85 -23.85 15.09
C THR A 83 27.59 -23.74 14.24
N ARG A 84 27.63 -22.85 13.22
CA ARG A 84 26.58 -22.75 12.21
C ARG A 84 26.67 -23.95 11.26
N GLN A 85 25.75 -24.89 11.42
CA GLN A 85 25.57 -25.97 10.46
C GLN A 85 25.00 -25.39 9.15
N HIS A 86 25.80 -25.45 8.08
CA HIS A 86 25.39 -25.06 6.74
C HIS A 86 24.30 -26.02 6.23
N LYS A 87 23.06 -25.52 6.06
CA LYS A 87 22.02 -26.23 5.29
C LYS A 87 22.35 -26.12 3.78
N PRO A 88 22.38 -27.22 3.02
CA PRO A 88 22.54 -27.15 1.58
C PRO A 88 21.33 -26.45 0.94
N ARG A 89 21.60 -25.52 0.02
CA ARG A 89 20.59 -24.81 -0.77
C ARG A 89 19.94 -25.79 -1.74
N LEU A 90 18.63 -26.01 -1.61
CA LEU A 90 17.82 -26.60 -2.67
C LEU A 90 17.86 -25.68 -3.91
N PRO A 91 17.89 -26.20 -5.14
CA PRO A 91 17.80 -25.39 -6.35
C PRO A 91 16.45 -24.69 -6.42
N TRP A 92 16.48 -23.36 -6.44
CA TRP A 92 15.29 -22.52 -6.56
C TRP A 92 14.76 -22.59 -8.00
N VAL A 93 13.67 -23.33 -8.23
CA VAL A 93 12.84 -23.14 -9.44
C VAL A 93 12.02 -21.87 -9.30
N ASN A 94 12.53 -20.79 -9.88
CA ASN A 94 11.87 -19.48 -9.91
C ASN A 94 10.78 -19.48 -11.00
N ASN A 95 9.56 -19.91 -10.66
CA ASN A 95 8.40 -19.74 -11.54
C ASN A 95 7.66 -18.42 -11.28
N ARG A 96 8.39 -17.35 -10.91
CA ARG A 96 7.83 -16.01 -10.91
C ARG A 96 7.70 -15.57 -12.37
N LYS A 97 6.51 -15.73 -12.96
CA LYS A 97 6.15 -14.95 -14.14
C LYS A 97 6.33 -13.49 -13.72
N LYS A 98 7.34 -12.81 -14.28
CA LYS A 98 7.45 -11.34 -14.21
C LYS A 98 6.06 -10.81 -14.60
N PRO A 99 5.49 -9.82 -13.89
CA PRO A 99 4.33 -9.11 -14.40
C PRO A 99 4.70 -8.67 -15.81
N GLN A 100 3.93 -9.15 -16.78
CA GLN A 100 4.08 -8.76 -18.17
C GLN A 100 4.02 -7.23 -18.17
N GLN A 101 5.05 -6.57 -18.71
CA GLN A 101 5.11 -5.11 -18.76
C GLN A 101 3.98 -4.67 -19.69
N VAL A 102 2.79 -4.44 -19.13
CA VAL A 102 1.71 -3.75 -19.84
C VAL A 102 2.26 -2.35 -20.07
N GLN A 103 2.52 -1.98 -21.31
CA GLN A 103 2.92 -0.60 -21.58
C GLN A 103 1.68 0.27 -21.26
N GLU A 104 1.93 1.49 -20.81
CA GLU A 104 0.88 2.37 -20.29
C GLU A 104 0.90 3.66 -21.10
N ILE A 105 -0.27 4.11 -21.54
CA ILE A 105 -0.44 5.43 -22.12
C ILE A 105 -0.72 6.45 -21.01
N THR A 106 -0.09 7.61 -21.10
CA THR A 106 -0.33 8.71 -20.15
C THR A 106 -1.37 9.65 -20.74
N CYS A 107 -2.44 9.93 -20.00
CA CYS A 107 -3.51 10.82 -20.42
C CYS A 107 -3.04 12.29 -20.44
N ALA A 108 -3.85 13.16 -21.06
CA ALA A 108 -3.51 14.58 -21.24
C ALA A 108 -3.31 15.36 -19.92
N ASP A 109 -3.92 14.89 -18.82
CA ASP A 109 -3.73 15.46 -17.48
C ASP A 109 -2.36 15.16 -16.86
N GLN A 110 -1.55 14.28 -17.46
CA GLN A 110 -0.27 13.78 -16.93
C GLN A 110 -0.37 13.12 -15.54
N ARG A 111 -1.59 12.90 -15.05
CA ARG A 111 -1.91 12.36 -13.72
C ARG A 111 -2.66 11.05 -13.83
N SER A 112 -3.18 10.72 -14.99
CA SER A 112 -3.91 9.50 -15.26
C SER A 112 -3.21 8.66 -16.31
N LYS A 113 -3.29 7.34 -16.16
CA LYS A 113 -2.75 6.37 -17.09
C LYS A 113 -3.79 5.33 -17.44
N CYS A 114 -3.67 4.82 -18.65
CA CYS A 114 -4.45 3.70 -19.13
C CYS A 114 -3.52 2.60 -19.68
N PRO A 115 -3.94 1.33 -19.64
CA PRO A 115 -3.22 0.25 -20.30
C PRO A 115 -3.03 0.52 -21.79
N ASP A 116 -2.07 -0.13 -22.43
CA ASP A 116 -2.02 -0.15 -23.90
C ASP A 116 -3.34 -0.59 -24.52
N HIS A 117 -3.55 -0.17 -25.76
CA HIS A 117 -4.73 -0.46 -26.55
C HIS A 117 -6.04 0.09 -25.99
N THR A 118 -5.95 1.19 -25.24
CA THR A 118 -7.09 1.91 -24.68
C THR A 118 -7.01 3.39 -25.02
N THR A 119 -8.11 4.11 -24.83
CA THR A 119 -8.16 5.56 -25.08
C THR A 119 -8.48 6.32 -23.79
N CYS A 120 -7.70 7.36 -23.48
CA CYS A 120 -7.99 8.26 -22.37
C CYS A 120 -9.21 9.13 -22.69
N CYS A 121 -10.25 9.01 -21.88
CA CYS A 121 -11.46 9.82 -21.98
C CYS A 121 -11.74 10.55 -20.68
N GLU A 122 -12.15 11.81 -20.77
CA GLU A 122 -12.60 12.56 -19.60
C GLU A 122 -13.93 11.99 -19.06
N MET A 123 -14.02 11.92 -17.73
CA MET A 123 -15.19 11.56 -16.95
C MET A 123 -15.66 12.78 -16.15
N ASP A 124 -16.78 12.62 -15.42
CA ASP A 124 -17.35 13.68 -14.61
C ASP A 124 -16.32 14.26 -13.64
N LYS A 125 -16.33 15.59 -13.48
CA LYS A 125 -15.43 16.34 -12.57
C LYS A 125 -13.97 16.39 -13.01
N GLY A 126 -13.68 16.21 -14.30
CA GLY A 126 -12.34 16.43 -14.87
C GLY A 126 -11.32 15.34 -14.54
N VAL A 127 -11.79 14.17 -14.12
CA VAL A 127 -10.94 12.97 -13.96
C VAL A 127 -10.95 12.15 -15.23
N TYR A 128 -9.88 11.42 -15.51
CA TYR A 128 -9.79 10.59 -16.71
C TYR A 128 -10.16 9.14 -16.43
N GLY A 129 -10.85 8.52 -17.39
CA GLY A 129 -11.11 7.10 -17.48
C GLY A 129 -10.53 6.54 -18.78
N CYS A 130 -10.53 5.23 -18.88
CA CYS A 130 -9.99 4.50 -20.02
C CYS A 130 -11.13 3.84 -20.77
N CYS A 131 -11.15 4.05 -22.09
CA CYS A 131 -12.01 3.32 -22.99
C CYS A 131 -11.31 2.03 -23.44
N PRO A 132 -11.97 0.86 -23.42
CA PRO A 132 -11.34 -0.43 -23.74
C PRO A 132 -11.00 -0.62 -25.23
N VAL A 133 -11.19 0.41 -26.07
CA VAL A 133 -10.82 0.41 -27.48
C VAL A 133 -9.88 1.57 -27.79
N GLU A 134 -9.03 1.36 -28.78
CA GLU A 134 -8.13 2.37 -29.34
C GLU A 134 -8.90 3.41 -30.16
N ASP A 135 -8.35 4.62 -30.23
CA ASP A 135 -8.90 5.76 -30.98
C ASP A 135 -10.40 6.00 -30.75
N ALA A 136 -10.84 5.78 -29.50
CA ALA A 136 -12.23 5.85 -29.13
C ALA A 136 -12.76 7.29 -29.20
N VAL A 137 -14.02 7.43 -29.58
CA VAL A 137 -14.78 8.66 -29.46
C VAL A 137 -15.38 8.72 -28.06
N CYS A 138 -14.93 9.68 -27.24
CA CYS A 138 -15.44 9.86 -25.89
C CYS A 138 -16.83 10.52 -25.93
N CYS A 139 -17.83 9.86 -25.34
CA CYS A 139 -19.18 10.42 -25.29
C CYS A 139 -19.29 11.52 -24.22
N GLU A 140 -20.19 12.48 -24.48
CA GLU A 140 -20.49 13.62 -23.58
C GLU A 140 -21.23 13.21 -22.31
N ASP A 141 -21.71 11.98 -22.23
CA ASP A 141 -22.30 11.42 -21.01
C ASP A 141 -21.26 11.12 -19.92
N HIS A 142 -19.97 11.37 -20.22
CA HIS A 142 -18.82 11.17 -19.34
C HIS A 142 -18.60 9.74 -18.84
N LEU A 143 -19.41 8.77 -19.26
CA LEU A 143 -19.40 7.39 -18.78
C LEU A 143 -19.09 6.39 -19.89
N HIS A 144 -19.42 6.70 -21.14
CA HIS A 144 -19.29 5.78 -22.26
C HIS A 144 -18.41 6.34 -23.38
N CYS A 145 -17.98 5.44 -24.23
CA CYS A 145 -17.14 5.72 -25.38
C CYS A 145 -17.49 4.79 -26.54
N CYS A 146 -17.22 5.26 -27.74
CA CYS A 146 -17.58 4.60 -28.99
C CYS A 146 -16.32 4.30 -29.81
N PRO A 147 -16.34 3.26 -30.66
CA PRO A 147 -15.19 2.95 -31.51
C PRO A 147 -14.95 4.06 -32.54
N HIS A 148 -13.72 4.11 -33.07
CA HIS A 148 -13.34 5.08 -34.09
C HIS A 148 -14.31 5.10 -35.29
N GLY A 149 -14.67 6.29 -35.76
CA GLY A 149 -15.56 6.48 -36.91
C GLY A 149 -17.06 6.31 -36.61
N THR A 150 -17.44 6.30 -35.32
CA THR A 150 -18.85 6.28 -34.89
C THR A 150 -19.19 7.50 -34.04
N THR A 151 -20.48 7.79 -33.90
CA THR A 151 -21.01 8.89 -33.10
C THR A 151 -21.83 8.34 -31.95
N CYS A 152 -21.72 8.95 -30.77
CA CYS A 152 -22.48 8.56 -29.60
C CYS A 152 -23.94 9.02 -29.74
N ASP A 153 -24.86 8.05 -29.78
CA ASP A 153 -26.28 8.29 -29.52
C ASP A 153 -26.53 8.06 -28.02
N THR A 154 -26.51 9.14 -27.25
CA THR A 154 -26.73 9.11 -25.80
C THR A 154 -28.19 8.90 -25.42
N ALA A 155 -29.14 9.09 -26.34
CA ALA A 155 -30.56 8.86 -26.11
C ALA A 155 -30.90 7.37 -26.16
N GLU A 156 -30.32 6.65 -27.13
CA GLU A 156 -30.50 5.20 -27.26
C GLU A 156 -29.42 4.38 -26.55
N GLY A 157 -28.31 5.00 -26.17
CA GLY A 157 -27.16 4.34 -25.54
C GLY A 157 -26.39 3.45 -26.50
N LYS A 158 -26.13 3.94 -27.72
CA LYS A 158 -25.45 3.22 -28.79
C LYS A 158 -24.46 4.11 -29.52
N CYS A 159 -23.62 3.47 -30.33
CA CYS A 159 -22.77 4.13 -31.30
C CYS A 159 -23.35 3.93 -32.69
N THR A 160 -23.54 5.01 -33.44
CA THR A 160 -24.08 4.98 -34.80
C THR A 160 -22.96 5.34 -35.78
N ASN A 161 -22.86 4.60 -36.88
CA ASN A 161 -21.91 4.91 -37.94
C ASN A 161 -22.63 5.60 -39.11
N SER A 162 -22.35 6.89 -39.30
CA SER A 162 -22.98 7.70 -40.35
C SER A 162 -22.65 7.26 -41.77
N GLN A 163 -21.62 6.45 -41.99
CA GLN A 163 -21.21 6.00 -43.33
C GLN A 163 -21.95 4.74 -43.79
N ASN A 164 -22.33 3.84 -42.88
CA ASN A 164 -22.93 2.55 -43.23
C ASN A 164 -24.22 2.23 -42.45
N GLY A 165 -24.67 3.12 -41.57
CA GLY A 165 -25.89 2.95 -40.78
C GLY A 165 -25.82 1.83 -39.74
N VAL A 166 -24.62 1.32 -39.43
CA VAL A 166 -24.45 0.25 -38.44
C VAL A 166 -24.52 0.83 -37.03
N GLU A 167 -25.37 0.24 -36.20
CA GLU A 167 -25.48 0.52 -34.78
C GLU A 167 -24.72 -0.53 -33.97
N THR A 168 -23.86 -0.10 -33.07
CA THR A 168 -23.17 -0.99 -32.12
C THR A 168 -23.35 -0.49 -30.70
N PRO A 169 -23.36 -1.37 -29.68
CA PRO A 169 -23.34 -0.93 -28.30
C PRO A 169 -22.09 -0.09 -27.99
N TRP A 170 -22.26 0.96 -27.18
CA TRP A 170 -21.13 1.70 -26.63
C TRP A 170 -20.37 0.93 -25.55
N TYR A 171 -19.14 1.33 -25.30
CA TYR A 171 -18.29 0.78 -24.25
C TYR A 171 -18.35 1.64 -23.00
N LYS A 172 -18.31 1.01 -21.83
CA LYS A 172 -18.17 1.72 -20.56
C LYS A 172 -16.71 2.07 -20.33
N LYS A 173 -16.46 3.32 -19.95
CA LYS A 173 -15.16 3.75 -19.42
C LYS A 173 -14.90 3.01 -18.10
N PHE A 174 -13.65 2.66 -17.84
CA PHE A 174 -13.19 2.19 -16.54
C PHE A 174 -12.24 3.22 -15.93
N PRO A 175 -12.07 3.28 -14.60
CA PRO A 175 -11.22 4.28 -13.97
C PRO A 175 -9.76 4.12 -14.41
N SER A 176 -9.11 5.25 -14.71
CA SER A 176 -7.68 5.29 -14.99
C SER A 176 -6.86 4.99 -13.74
N THR A 177 -5.64 4.50 -13.94
CA THR A 177 -4.65 4.43 -12.86
C THR A 177 -4.08 5.82 -12.62
N GLN A 178 -4.25 6.32 -11.40
CA GLN A 178 -3.68 7.62 -11.04
C GLN A 178 -2.15 7.47 -10.93
N VAL A 179 -1.44 8.20 -11.78
CA VAL A 179 -0.02 8.51 -11.65
C VAL A 179 0.13 9.42 -10.45
N HIS A 180 0.00 8.85 -9.26
CA HIS A 180 0.51 9.48 -8.05
C HIS A 180 2.04 9.52 -8.16
N ARG A 181 2.57 10.44 -8.97
CA ARG A 181 3.80 11.11 -8.58
C ARG A 181 3.41 11.98 -7.40
N LYS A 182 3.43 11.40 -6.20
CA LYS A 182 3.56 12.22 -5.01
C LYS A 182 4.79 13.10 -5.28
N SER A 183 4.57 14.41 -5.38
CA SER A 183 5.67 15.37 -5.36
C SER A 183 6.58 14.99 -4.18
N ALA A 184 7.90 14.96 -4.39
CA ALA A 184 8.84 14.60 -3.33
C ALA A 184 8.74 15.49 -2.08
N ILE A 185 7.97 16.58 -2.16
CA ILE A 185 7.73 17.58 -1.10
C ILE A 185 6.46 17.25 -0.28
N GLU A 186 5.56 16.40 -0.77
CA GLU A 186 4.34 15.93 -0.07
C GLU A 186 4.40 14.44 0.34
N LEU A 187 5.62 13.89 0.38
CA LEU A 187 5.99 12.79 1.28
C LEU A 187 6.50 13.37 2.60
N LYS A 188 5.74 14.30 3.20
CA LYS A 188 5.80 14.42 4.65
C LYS A 188 5.19 13.14 5.17
N GLU A 189 6.02 12.11 5.27
CA GLU A 189 5.72 10.90 6.01
C GLU A 189 5.11 11.39 7.33
N ALA A 190 3.82 11.12 7.56
CA ALA A 190 3.25 11.30 8.89
C ALA A 190 3.90 10.22 9.75
N LEU A 191 5.13 10.52 10.19
CA LEU A 191 5.89 9.73 11.13
C LEU A 191 5.37 10.08 12.50
N ILE A 192 4.97 9.06 13.24
CA ILE A 192 4.72 9.18 14.67
C ILE A 192 6.10 9.02 15.31
N GLU A 193 6.56 10.08 15.97
CA GLU A 193 7.79 10.04 16.75
C GLU A 193 7.48 9.42 18.12
N CYS A 194 8.22 8.39 18.49
CA CYS A 194 8.15 7.74 19.79
C CYS A 194 8.99 8.53 20.82
N GLU A 195 8.85 8.23 22.11
CA GLU A 195 9.48 9.02 23.18
C GLU A 195 11.02 9.11 23.10
N ASN A 196 11.67 8.12 22.48
CA ASN A 196 13.12 8.08 22.28
C ASN A 196 13.59 8.63 20.92
N GLY A 197 12.69 9.21 20.12
CA GLY A 197 12.98 9.70 18.77
C GLY A 197 12.89 8.65 17.65
N ASP A 198 12.61 7.38 17.97
CA ASP A 198 12.29 6.35 16.97
C ASP A 198 11.05 6.75 16.17
N LYS A 199 10.95 6.31 14.92
CA LYS A 199 9.87 6.73 14.02
C LYS A 199 9.00 5.56 13.55
N CYS A 200 7.69 5.76 13.62
CA CYS A 200 6.68 4.85 13.11
C CYS A 200 5.94 5.45 11.92
N LYS A 201 5.89 4.72 10.80
CA LYS A 201 5.15 5.15 9.60
C LYS A 201 3.64 5.05 9.82
N SER A 202 2.90 6.11 9.54
CA SER A 202 1.42 6.10 9.55
C SER A 202 0.84 5.12 8.52
N ALA A 203 -0.35 4.60 8.81
CA ALA A 203 -1.07 3.71 7.90
C ALA A 203 -1.63 4.52 6.72
N GLY A 204 -1.21 4.20 5.49
CA GLY A 204 -1.64 4.90 4.27
C GLY A 204 -0.60 4.98 3.15
N THR A 205 0.63 4.51 3.39
CA THR A 205 1.71 4.46 2.39
C THR A 205 2.24 3.04 2.25
N TRP A 206 1.54 2.21 1.47
CA TRP A 206 1.98 0.89 1.03
C TRP A 206 1.97 0.82 -0.50
#